data_AF-A0A5M4D8T7-F1
#
_entry.id   AF-A0A5M4D8T7-F1
#
_cell.length_a   1.000
_cell.length_b   1.000
_cell.length_c   1.000
_cell.angle_alpha   90.00
_cell.angle_beta   90.00
_cell.angle_gamma   90.00
#
_symmetry.space_group_name_H-M   'P 1'
#
loop_
_entity.id
_entity.type
_entity.pdbx_description
1 polymer ?
#
loop_
_entity_poly.entity_id
_entity_poly.type
_entity_poly.pdbx_seq_one_letter_code
_entity_poly.pdbx_strand_id
1 'polypeptide(L)'
;MKPAPKPIKMLTLLAGVISTLLAIGGVATALFAAESPIWGMLSFEVVLFVASALAIVTGLGKFDQGFGLATATLGASIIGAAVLGTLDARTNLSSAGSPLAKYVTPVLGVRLLLGAGLACLAGMAVLARRPVEWKRFLLGSVLTAPVLLLGAAIALGKASWLLHEREGSSELLRVSGLLVGGVLAIVLLSAGGHLLITAFERCHDDARSGRA
;
A
#
# COMPACT_ATOMS: atom_id res chain seq x y z
N MET A 1 15.64 21.05 -8.64
CA MET A 1 15.44 20.27 -7.39
C MET A 1 16.71 19.52 -7.08
N LYS A 2 17.17 19.48 -5.81
CA LYS A 2 18.29 18.60 -5.45
C LYS A 2 17.83 17.14 -5.67
N PRO A 3 18.61 16.32 -6.41
CA PRO A 3 18.26 14.94 -6.65
C PRO A 3 18.17 14.18 -5.32
N ALA A 4 17.31 13.17 -5.25
CA ALA A 4 17.25 12.29 -4.09
C ALA A 4 18.64 11.67 -3.84
N PRO A 5 19.06 11.52 -2.57
CA PRO A 5 20.36 10.94 -2.25
C PRO A 5 20.46 9.51 -2.81
N LYS A 6 21.63 9.15 -3.33
CA LYS A 6 21.93 7.82 -3.91
C LYS A 6 21.40 6.64 -3.10
N PRO A 7 21.53 6.58 -1.74
CA PRO A 7 20.98 5.46 -0.98
C PRO A 7 19.46 5.31 -1.11
N ILE A 8 18.69 6.41 -1.16
CA ILE A 8 17.22 6.32 -1.30
C ILE A 8 16.84 5.80 -2.68
N LYS A 9 17.54 6.25 -3.74
CA LYS A 9 17.37 5.74 -5.11
C LYS A 9 17.66 4.23 -5.18
N MET A 10 18.75 3.80 -4.55
CA MET A 10 19.15 2.38 -4.50
C MET A 10 18.15 1.51 -3.73
N LEU A 11 17.66 1.97 -2.58
CA LEU A 11 16.64 1.24 -1.80
C LEU A 11 15.30 1.15 -2.54
N THR A 12 14.92 2.23 -3.25
CA THR A 12 13.71 2.25 -4.09
C THR A 12 13.83 1.25 -5.23
N LEU A 13 14.99 1.21 -5.90
CA LEU A 13 15.29 0.24 -6.95
C LEU A 13 15.21 -1.19 -6.43
N LEU A 14 15.86 -1.48 -5.30
CA LEU A 14 15.89 -2.81 -4.70
C LEU A 14 14.49 -3.27 -4.28
N ALA A 15 13.70 -2.38 -3.65
CA ALA A 15 12.32 -2.68 -3.31
C ALA A 15 11.46 -2.96 -4.56
N GLY A 16 11.64 -2.18 -5.63
CA GLY A 16 10.98 -2.41 -6.92
C GLY A 16 11.33 -3.76 -7.54
N VAL A 17 12.62 -4.14 -7.56
CA VAL A 17 13.07 -5.44 -8.09
C VAL A 17 12.48 -6.60 -7.29
N ILE A 18 12.57 -6.55 -5.96
CA ILE A 18 12.01 -7.61 -5.10
C ILE A 18 10.49 -7.70 -5.31
N SER A 19 9.79 -6.57 -5.33
CA SER A 19 8.35 -6.56 -5.56
C SER A 19 7.96 -7.09 -6.95
N THR A 20 8.77 -6.85 -7.97
CA THR A 20 8.56 -7.38 -9.33
C THR A 20 8.70 -8.90 -9.36
N LEU A 21 9.75 -9.44 -8.72
CA LEU A 21 9.96 -10.89 -8.62
C LEU A 21 8.81 -11.56 -7.86
N LEU A 22 8.34 -10.95 -6.78
CA LEU A 22 7.18 -11.43 -6.03
C LEU A 22 5.89 -11.37 -6.85
N ALA A 23 5.72 -10.36 -7.70
CA ALA A 23 4.56 -10.26 -8.59
C ALA A 23 4.56 -11.35 -9.67
N ILE A 24 5.72 -11.64 -10.28
CA ILE A 24 5.88 -12.75 -11.24
C ILE A 24 5.51 -14.09 -10.61
N GLY A 25 6.00 -14.36 -9.39
CA GLY A 25 5.62 -15.56 -8.64
C GLY A 25 4.13 -15.62 -8.31
N GLY A 26 3.53 -14.45 -8.00
CA GLY A 26 2.09 -14.32 -7.79
C GLY A 26 1.27 -14.63 -9.05
N VAL A 27 1.67 -14.11 -10.22
CA VAL A 27 1.05 -14.42 -11.52
C VAL A 27 1.10 -15.93 -11.79
N ALA A 28 2.26 -16.56 -11.60
CA ALA A 28 2.39 -18.01 -11.79
C ALA A 28 1.48 -18.78 -10.83
N THR A 29 1.37 -18.33 -9.57
CA THR A 29 0.47 -18.94 -8.58
C THR A 29 -0.99 -18.80 -9.01
N ALA A 30 -1.41 -17.61 -9.46
CA ALA A 30 -2.79 -17.35 -9.87
C ALA A 30 -3.23 -18.18 -11.10
N LEU A 31 -2.29 -18.50 -12.00
CA LEU A 31 -2.57 -19.25 -13.23
C LEU A 31 -2.48 -20.76 -13.06
N PHE A 32 -1.55 -21.25 -12.22
CA PHE A 32 -1.17 -22.67 -12.24
C PHE A 32 -1.33 -23.40 -10.90
N ALA A 33 -1.56 -22.71 -9.79
CA ALA A 33 -1.58 -23.35 -8.47
C ALA A 33 -2.96 -23.81 -7.98
N ALA A 34 -4.02 -23.43 -8.67
CA ALA A 34 -5.39 -23.86 -8.39
C ALA A 34 -5.95 -24.64 -9.59
N GLU A 35 -6.98 -25.45 -9.35
CA GLU A 35 -7.67 -26.21 -10.42
C GLU A 35 -8.25 -25.29 -11.50
N SER A 36 -8.61 -24.07 -11.11
CA SER A 36 -9.07 -23.01 -12.00
C SER A 36 -8.25 -21.72 -11.79
N PRO A 37 -7.97 -20.95 -12.85
CA PRO A 37 -7.31 -19.65 -12.74
C PRO A 37 -8.05 -18.70 -11.80
N ILE A 38 -7.30 -18.05 -10.90
CA ILE A 38 -7.83 -17.08 -9.93
C ILE A 38 -7.71 -15.68 -10.54
N TRP A 39 -8.70 -15.28 -11.33
CA TRP A 39 -8.68 -14.04 -12.11
C TRP A 39 -8.56 -12.76 -11.27
N GLY A 40 -9.16 -12.74 -10.08
CA GLY A 40 -9.07 -11.62 -9.15
C GLY A 40 -7.62 -11.38 -8.71
N MET A 41 -6.99 -12.42 -8.17
CA MET A 41 -5.57 -12.43 -7.79
C MET A 41 -4.69 -12.02 -8.98
N LEU A 42 -4.89 -12.62 -10.16
CA LEU A 42 -4.11 -12.29 -11.36
C LEU A 42 -4.16 -10.79 -11.68
N SER A 43 -5.35 -10.17 -11.62
CA SER A 43 -5.52 -8.75 -11.91
C SER A 43 -4.73 -7.87 -10.95
N PHE A 44 -4.73 -8.19 -9.65
CA PHE A 44 -3.94 -7.46 -8.66
C PHE A 44 -2.43 -7.70 -8.79
N GLU A 45 -2.01 -8.90 -9.22
CA GLU A 45 -0.60 -9.18 -9.50
C GLU A 45 -0.08 -8.39 -10.70
N VAL A 46 -0.91 -8.16 -11.72
CA VAL A 46 -0.56 -7.29 -12.85
C VAL A 46 -0.40 -5.84 -12.39
N VAL A 47 -1.31 -5.32 -11.55
CA VAL A 47 -1.17 -3.97 -10.96
C VAL A 47 0.12 -3.87 -10.13
N LEU A 48 0.41 -4.89 -9.33
CA LEU A 48 1.63 -4.97 -8.52
C LEU A 48 2.90 -4.99 -9.40
N PHE A 49 2.88 -5.75 -10.49
CA PHE A 49 3.96 -5.81 -11.47
C PHE A 49 4.21 -4.44 -12.11
N VAL A 50 3.16 -3.77 -12.59
CA VAL A 50 3.28 -2.43 -13.20
C VAL A 50 3.80 -1.40 -12.19
N ALA A 51 3.25 -1.38 -10.97
CA ALA A 51 3.67 -0.46 -9.93
C ALA A 51 5.14 -0.69 -9.52
N SER A 52 5.57 -1.95 -9.42
CA SER A 52 6.95 -2.30 -9.07
C SER A 52 7.94 -1.99 -10.21
N ALA A 53 7.55 -2.18 -11.47
CA ALA A 53 8.33 -1.75 -12.62
C ALA A 53 8.52 -0.22 -12.64
N LEU A 54 7.46 0.55 -12.34
CA LEU A 54 7.56 2.01 -12.21
C LEU A 54 8.42 2.41 -11.00
N ALA A 55 8.42 1.63 -9.91
CA ALA A 55 9.32 1.85 -8.77
C ALA A 55 10.79 1.62 -9.16
N ILE A 56 11.09 0.63 -9.99
CA ILE A 56 12.44 0.43 -10.58
C ILE A 56 12.84 1.65 -11.40
N VAL A 57 11.99 2.11 -12.32
CA VAL A 57 12.24 3.29 -13.15
C VAL A 57 12.47 4.55 -12.28
N THR A 58 11.72 4.67 -11.19
CA THR A 58 11.89 5.74 -10.19
C THR A 58 13.22 5.63 -9.45
N GLY A 59 13.61 4.42 -9.04
CA GLY A 59 14.91 4.14 -8.41
C GLY A 59 16.11 4.38 -9.33
N LEU A 60 15.95 4.19 -10.64
CA LEU A 60 16.96 4.55 -11.65
C LEU A 60 17.09 6.07 -11.85
N GLY A 61 16.25 6.88 -11.19
CA GLY A 61 16.34 8.34 -11.23
C GLY A 61 15.70 9.00 -12.44
N LYS A 62 14.83 8.29 -13.18
CA LYS A 62 14.11 8.89 -14.32
C LYS A 62 13.14 10.00 -13.92
N PHE A 63 12.68 10.01 -12.67
CA PHE A 63 11.77 11.02 -12.12
C PHE A 63 12.48 11.94 -11.10
N ASP A 64 13.38 12.81 -11.57
CA ASP A 64 14.07 13.77 -10.70
C ASP A 64 13.13 14.88 -10.17
N GLN A 65 12.07 15.20 -10.92
CA GLN A 65 11.02 16.12 -10.51
C GLN A 65 9.82 15.31 -9.99
N GLY A 66 9.57 15.33 -8.68
CA GLY A 66 8.45 14.60 -8.08
C GLY A 66 8.75 13.19 -7.57
N PHE A 67 10.02 12.82 -7.41
CA PHE A 67 10.45 11.52 -6.85
C PHE A 67 9.64 11.11 -5.61
N GLY A 68 9.43 12.02 -4.66
CA GLY A 68 8.71 11.74 -3.42
C GLY A 68 7.25 11.35 -3.67
N LEU A 69 6.48 12.20 -4.36
CA LEU A 69 5.06 11.91 -4.62
C LEU A 69 4.91 10.62 -5.45
N ALA A 70 5.73 10.44 -6.49
CA ALA A 70 5.73 9.22 -7.29
C ALA A 70 5.99 7.98 -6.44
N THR A 71 7.04 7.99 -5.62
CA THR A 71 7.42 6.84 -4.78
C THR A 71 6.35 6.55 -3.72
N ALA A 72 5.72 7.58 -3.14
CA ALA A 72 4.62 7.41 -2.19
C ALA A 72 3.39 6.77 -2.85
N THR A 73 3.00 7.24 -4.03
CA THR A 73 1.87 6.68 -4.79
C THR A 73 2.12 5.23 -5.21
N LEU A 74 3.35 4.91 -5.64
CA LEU A 74 3.73 3.54 -5.99
C LEU A 74 3.71 2.63 -4.76
N GLY A 75 4.21 3.09 -3.61
CA GLY A 75 4.13 2.37 -2.34
C GLY A 75 2.68 2.08 -1.93
N ALA A 76 1.80 3.07 -2.04
CA ALA A 76 0.36 2.90 -1.77
C ALA A 76 -0.31 1.91 -2.74
N SER A 77 0.04 1.97 -4.03
CA SER A 77 -0.48 1.05 -5.05
C SER A 77 -0.05 -0.40 -4.78
N ILE A 78 1.21 -0.60 -4.38
CA ILE A 78 1.76 -1.90 -3.98
C ILE A 78 1.00 -2.46 -2.77
N ILE A 79 0.75 -1.64 -1.74
CA ILE A 79 -0.01 -2.05 -0.55
C ILE A 79 -1.44 -2.45 -0.93
N GLY A 80 -2.15 -1.60 -1.68
CA GLY A 80 -3.52 -1.84 -2.09
C GLY A 80 -3.67 -3.12 -2.91
N ALA A 81 -2.85 -3.27 -3.94
CA ALA A 81 -2.84 -4.48 -4.77
C ALA A 81 -2.47 -5.74 -3.96
N ALA A 82 -1.49 -5.66 -3.07
CA ALA A 82 -1.09 -6.80 -2.25
C ALA A 82 -2.19 -7.25 -1.28
N VAL A 83 -2.90 -6.31 -0.64
CA VAL A 83 -4.01 -6.61 0.27
C VAL A 83 -5.15 -7.27 -0.51
N LEU A 84 -5.61 -6.64 -1.59
CA LEU A 84 -6.74 -7.14 -2.37
C LEU A 84 -6.43 -8.50 -3.02
N GLY A 85 -5.24 -8.66 -3.60
CA GLY A 85 -4.79 -9.94 -4.13
C GLY A 85 -4.70 -11.04 -3.08
N THR A 86 -4.33 -10.70 -1.83
CA THR A 86 -4.29 -11.67 -0.72
C THR A 86 -5.67 -12.09 -0.24
N LEU A 87 -6.63 -11.16 -0.17
CA LEU A 87 -8.01 -11.48 0.20
C LEU A 87 -8.62 -12.48 -0.80
N ASP A 88 -8.41 -12.24 -2.09
CA ASP A 88 -8.87 -13.14 -3.14
C ASP A 88 -8.14 -14.49 -3.10
N ALA A 89 -6.81 -14.48 -2.97
CA ALA A 89 -5.98 -15.68 -2.87
C ALA A 89 -6.38 -16.56 -1.67
N ARG A 90 -6.67 -15.97 -0.50
CA ARG A 90 -7.09 -16.73 0.69
C ARG A 90 -8.40 -17.43 0.47
N THR A 91 -9.38 -16.76 -0.13
CA THR A 91 -10.72 -17.32 -0.36
C THR A 91 -10.64 -18.52 -1.30
N ASN A 92 -9.85 -18.41 -2.37
CA ASN A 92 -9.74 -19.45 -3.39
C ASN A 92 -8.79 -20.60 -2.98
N LEU A 93 -7.59 -20.28 -2.45
CA LEU A 93 -6.58 -21.30 -2.14
C LEU A 93 -6.89 -22.09 -0.86
N SER A 94 -7.54 -21.46 0.13
CA SER A 94 -7.90 -22.16 1.37
C SER A 94 -9.05 -23.14 1.12
N SER A 95 -10.03 -22.75 0.30
CA SER A 95 -11.15 -23.61 -0.08
C SER A 95 -10.69 -24.83 -0.90
N ALA A 96 -9.64 -24.68 -1.70
CA ALA A 96 -9.04 -25.75 -2.49
C ALA A 96 -8.08 -26.67 -1.69
N GLY A 97 -7.87 -26.42 -0.39
CA GLY A 97 -6.92 -27.20 0.42
C GLY A 97 -5.46 -27.11 -0.04
N SER A 98 -5.11 -26.05 -0.80
CA SER A 98 -3.78 -25.93 -1.41
C SER A 98 -2.70 -25.75 -0.35
N PRO A 99 -1.56 -26.47 -0.43
CA PRO A 99 -0.44 -26.28 0.49
C PRO A 99 0.19 -24.89 0.37
N LEU A 100 -0.11 -24.14 -0.69
CA LEU A 100 0.36 -22.76 -0.87
C LEU A 100 -0.36 -21.75 0.01
N ALA A 101 -1.54 -22.08 0.56
CA ALA A 101 -2.29 -21.18 1.45
C ALA A 101 -1.45 -20.69 2.64
N LYS A 102 -0.53 -21.53 3.14
CA LYS A 102 0.39 -21.17 4.24
C LYS A 102 1.40 -20.07 3.88
N TYR A 103 1.72 -19.90 2.61
CA TYR A 103 2.68 -18.90 2.12
C TYR A 103 2.03 -17.56 1.77
N VAL A 104 0.70 -17.51 1.64
CA VAL A 104 -0.02 -16.27 1.28
C VAL A 104 0.23 -15.16 2.30
N THR A 105 0.12 -15.47 3.60
CA THR A 105 0.30 -14.50 4.69
C THR A 105 1.73 -13.92 4.78
N PRO A 106 2.81 -14.72 4.78
CA PRO A 106 4.16 -14.15 4.79
C PRO A 106 4.47 -13.34 3.52
N VAL A 107 3.99 -13.77 2.35
CA VAL A 107 4.16 -13.00 1.10
C VAL A 107 3.45 -11.64 1.19
N LEU A 108 2.23 -11.59 1.73
CA LEU A 108 1.56 -10.32 2.03
C LEU A 108 2.42 -9.45 2.95
N GLY A 109 2.95 -10.03 4.04
CA GLY A 109 3.80 -9.30 4.98
C GLY A 109 5.00 -8.63 4.30
N VAL A 110 5.70 -9.35 3.43
CA VAL A 110 6.83 -8.79 2.66
C VAL A 110 6.36 -7.67 1.73
N ARG A 111 5.26 -7.85 1.00
CA ARG A 111 4.73 -6.81 0.09
C ARG A 111 4.30 -5.55 0.84
N LEU A 112 3.66 -5.70 2.00
CA LEU A 112 3.30 -4.58 2.86
C LEU A 112 4.55 -3.84 3.35
N LEU A 113 5.60 -4.56 3.76
CA LEU A 113 6.87 -3.96 4.16
C LEU A 113 7.54 -3.21 3.02
N LEU A 114 7.53 -3.75 1.80
CA LEU A 114 8.11 -3.08 0.62
C LEU A 114 7.33 -1.82 0.26
N GLY A 115 6.00 -1.88 0.19
CA GLY A 115 5.17 -0.73 -0.13
C GLY A 115 5.24 0.36 0.95
N ALA A 116 5.21 -0.02 2.23
CA ALA A 116 5.38 0.91 3.34
C ALA A 116 6.79 1.52 3.39
N GLY A 117 7.82 0.71 3.10
CA GLY A 117 9.20 1.15 2.97
C GLY A 117 9.35 2.21 1.88
N LEU A 118 8.76 1.99 0.71
CA LEU A 118 8.73 2.97 -0.38
C LEU A 118 8.04 4.27 0.03
N ALA A 119 6.85 4.20 0.64
CA ALA A 119 6.13 5.37 1.12
C ALA A 119 6.91 6.14 2.21
N CYS A 120 7.60 5.42 3.10
CA CYS A 120 8.45 6.02 4.13
C CYS A 120 9.69 6.70 3.54
N LEU A 121 10.39 6.04 2.61
CA LEU A 121 11.53 6.61 1.88
C LEU A 121 11.13 7.88 1.11
N ALA A 122 9.94 7.87 0.50
CA ALA A 122 9.35 9.03 -0.14
C ALA A 122 9.13 10.21 0.83
N GLY A 123 8.49 9.93 1.97
CA GLY A 123 8.24 10.92 3.03
C GLY A 123 9.55 11.50 3.54
N MET A 124 10.53 10.66 3.89
CA MET A 124 11.84 11.11 4.36
C MET A 124 12.58 11.98 3.33
N ALA A 125 12.59 11.57 2.06
CA ALA A 125 13.28 12.30 0.99
C ALA A 125 12.71 13.72 0.77
N VAL A 126 11.42 13.91 1.00
CA VAL A 126 10.73 15.19 0.83
C VAL A 126 10.78 16.03 2.10
N LEU A 127 10.47 15.45 3.26
CA LEU A 127 10.39 16.18 4.53
C LEU A 127 11.75 16.58 5.10
N ALA A 128 12.83 15.86 4.76
CA ALA A 128 14.18 16.27 5.12
C ALA A 128 14.56 17.66 4.59
N ARG A 129 13.82 18.20 3.61
CA ARG A 129 14.05 19.51 3.02
C ARG A 129 13.38 20.65 3.80
N ARG A 130 12.25 20.37 4.46
CA ARG A 130 11.46 21.39 5.16
C ARG A 130 10.91 20.83 6.47
N PRO A 131 11.64 20.99 7.59
CA PRO A 131 11.26 20.35 8.83
C PRO A 131 9.90 20.82 9.38
N VAL A 132 9.46 22.02 9.00
CA VAL A 132 8.17 22.59 9.39
C VAL A 132 6.98 21.75 8.90
N GLU A 133 7.10 21.06 7.77
CA GLU A 133 6.01 20.26 7.19
C GLU A 133 5.87 18.87 7.84
N TRP A 134 6.82 18.45 8.69
CA TRP A 134 6.71 17.19 9.46
C TRP A 134 5.44 17.13 10.29
N LYS A 135 5.01 18.26 10.87
CA LYS A 135 3.79 18.29 11.68
C LYS A 135 2.56 17.86 10.88
N ARG A 136 2.43 18.32 9.63
CA ARG A 136 1.30 17.97 8.75
C ARG A 136 1.40 16.55 8.25
N PHE A 137 2.59 16.12 7.87
CA PHE A 137 2.81 14.74 7.48
C PHE A 137 2.46 13.77 8.62
N LEU A 138 2.98 14.01 9.82
CA LEU A 138 2.67 13.20 11.01
C LEU A 138 1.18 13.23 11.33
N LEU A 139 0.52 14.39 11.26
CA LEU A 139 -0.92 14.47 11.49
C LEU A 139 -1.70 13.66 10.44
N GLY A 140 -1.33 13.76 9.16
CA GLY A 140 -1.91 12.96 8.08
C GLY A 140 -1.68 11.46 8.27
N SER A 141 -0.47 11.06 8.67
CA SER A 141 -0.15 9.67 9.00
C SER A 141 -0.94 9.16 10.20
N VAL A 142 -1.07 9.96 11.27
CA VAL A 142 -1.85 9.61 12.47
C VAL A 142 -3.34 9.48 12.13
N LEU A 143 -3.89 10.34 11.27
CA LEU A 143 -5.29 10.24 10.85
C LEU A 143 -5.56 9.02 9.95
N THR A 144 -4.62 8.65 9.09
CA THR A 144 -4.75 7.48 8.22
C THR A 144 -4.43 6.15 8.92
N ALA A 145 -3.60 6.17 9.97
CA ALA A 145 -3.12 4.97 10.64
C ALA A 145 -4.24 4.06 11.18
N PRO A 146 -5.30 4.54 11.86
CA PRO A 146 -6.38 3.66 12.34
C PRO A 146 -7.05 2.87 11.22
N VAL A 147 -7.27 3.51 10.07
CA VAL A 147 -7.91 2.87 8.91
C VAL A 147 -6.99 1.82 8.30
N LEU A 148 -5.70 2.15 8.14
CA LEU A 148 -4.70 1.23 7.61
C LEU A 148 -4.45 0.04 8.56
N LEU A 149 -4.40 0.28 9.87
CA LEU A 149 -4.22 -0.75 10.90
C LEU A 149 -5.44 -1.68 10.96
N LEU A 150 -6.65 -1.13 10.90
CA LEU A 150 -7.88 -1.93 10.84
C LEU A 150 -7.95 -2.75 9.55
N GLY A 151 -7.66 -2.14 8.41
CA GLY A 151 -7.58 -2.83 7.11
C GLY A 151 -6.54 -3.96 7.13
N ALA A 152 -5.36 -3.71 7.71
CA ALA A 152 -4.33 -4.74 7.89
C ALA A 152 -4.78 -5.84 8.86
N ALA A 153 -5.47 -5.50 9.95
CA ALA A 153 -6.00 -6.49 10.89
C ALA A 153 -7.05 -7.41 10.26
N ILE A 154 -7.95 -6.85 9.43
CA ILE A 154 -8.91 -7.62 8.63
C ILE A 154 -8.17 -8.49 7.62
N ALA A 155 -7.24 -7.91 6.85
CA ALA A 155 -6.44 -8.63 5.85
C ALA A 155 -5.60 -9.76 6.46
N LEU A 156 -5.15 -9.63 7.70
CA LEU A 156 -4.43 -10.67 8.44
C LEU A 156 -5.34 -11.69 9.14
N GLY A 157 -6.67 -11.53 9.05
CA GLY A 157 -7.65 -12.40 9.72
C GLY A 157 -7.76 -12.16 11.24
N LYS A 158 -7.05 -11.17 11.79
CA LYS A 158 -7.10 -10.82 13.22
C LYS A 158 -8.41 -10.15 13.62
N ALA A 159 -9.13 -9.58 12.66
CA ALA A 159 -10.44 -8.97 12.85
C ALA A 159 -11.55 -9.70 12.09
N SER A 160 -11.40 -11.01 11.85
CA SER A 160 -12.38 -11.84 11.13
C SER A 160 -13.76 -11.86 11.81
N TRP A 161 -13.82 -11.64 13.14
CA TRP A 161 -15.05 -11.53 13.90
C TRP A 161 -15.99 -10.40 13.41
N LEU A 162 -15.45 -9.39 12.73
CA LEU A 162 -16.25 -8.33 12.09
C LEU A 162 -17.03 -8.84 10.88
N LEU A 163 -16.54 -9.91 10.24
CA LEU A 163 -17.07 -10.44 8.98
C LEU A 163 -18.00 -11.64 9.18
N HIS A 164 -18.04 -12.26 10.37
CA HIS A 164 -18.95 -13.38 10.65
C HIS A 164 -20.39 -12.90 10.75
N GLU A 165 -21.26 -13.50 9.94
CA GLU A 165 -22.71 -13.29 10.00
C GLU A 165 -23.23 -13.59 11.39
N ARG A 166 -24.15 -12.76 11.88
CA ARG A 166 -24.85 -12.98 13.14
C ARG A 166 -26.33 -13.09 12.88
N GLU A 167 -27.05 -13.78 13.76
CA GLU A 167 -28.50 -13.92 13.63
C GLU A 167 -29.24 -12.80 14.38
N GLY A 168 -30.42 -12.44 13.85
CA GLY A 168 -31.36 -11.53 14.49
C GLY A 168 -30.91 -10.06 14.53
N SER A 169 -31.23 -9.36 15.62
CA SER A 169 -30.98 -7.91 15.79
C SER A 169 -29.50 -7.54 15.84
N SER A 170 -28.63 -8.50 16.16
CA SER A 170 -27.18 -8.30 16.22
C SER A 170 -26.55 -8.08 14.83
N GLU A 171 -27.18 -8.59 13.78
CA GLU A 171 -26.77 -8.38 12.39
C GLU A 171 -27.01 -6.95 11.94
N LEU A 172 -28.16 -6.39 12.30
CA LEU A 172 -28.52 -5.02 11.97
C LEU A 172 -27.55 -4.01 12.62
N LEU A 173 -27.15 -4.26 13.87
CA LEU A 173 -26.12 -3.48 14.55
C LEU A 173 -24.74 -3.64 13.88
N ARG A 174 -24.37 -4.85 13.44
CA ARG A 174 -23.11 -5.12 12.73
C ARG A 174 -23.05 -4.36 11.41
N VAL A 175 -24.07 -4.49 10.56
CA VAL A 175 -24.16 -3.82 9.26
C VAL A 175 -24.16 -2.30 9.44
N SER A 176 -24.94 -1.79 10.38
CA SER A 176 -24.95 -0.35 10.70
C SER A 176 -23.58 0.14 11.17
N GLY A 177 -22.91 -0.62 12.03
CA GLY A 177 -21.55 -0.33 12.50
C GLY A 177 -20.50 -0.36 11.39
N LEU A 178 -20.58 -1.33 10.47
CA LEU A 178 -19.70 -1.41 9.30
C LEU A 178 -19.92 -0.23 8.35
N LEU A 179 -21.17 0.19 8.15
CA LEU A 179 -21.50 1.33 7.30
C LEU A 179 -20.97 2.64 7.90
N VAL A 180 -21.26 2.90 9.19
CA VAL A 180 -20.75 4.09 9.89
C VAL A 180 -19.22 4.08 9.95
N GLY A 181 -18.63 2.93 10.29
CA GLY A 181 -17.18 2.74 10.32
C GLY A 181 -16.53 2.93 8.95
N GLY A 182 -17.18 2.47 7.88
CA GLY A 182 -16.73 2.67 6.50
C GLY A 182 -16.75 4.14 6.09
N VAL A 183 -17.83 4.87 6.38
CA VAL A 183 -17.91 6.32 6.15
C VAL A 183 -16.83 7.06 6.93
N LEU A 184 -16.65 6.73 8.22
CA LEU A 184 -15.60 7.32 9.05
C LEU A 184 -14.20 7.04 8.48
N ALA A 185 -13.97 5.82 8.00
CA ALA A 185 -12.72 5.43 7.36
C ALA A 185 -12.45 6.26 6.09
N ILE A 186 -13.46 6.49 5.25
CA ILE A 186 -13.35 7.34 4.06
C ILE A 186 -12.99 8.79 4.45
N VAL A 187 -13.66 9.34 5.48
CA VAL A 187 -13.38 10.70 5.97
C VAL A 187 -11.95 10.81 6.49
N LEU A 188 -11.50 9.85 7.30
CA LEU A 188 -10.13 9.82 7.84
C LEU A 188 -9.08 9.67 6.75
N LEU A 189 -9.30 8.79 5.77
CA LEU A 189 -8.42 8.62 4.62
C LEU A 189 -8.39 9.88 3.74
N SER A 190 -9.53 10.53 3.53
CA SER A 190 -9.62 11.76 2.75
C SER A 190 -8.90 12.93 3.43
N ALA A 191 -9.19 13.17 4.71
CA ALA A 191 -8.56 14.23 5.48
C ALA A 191 -7.06 13.98 5.67
N GLY A 192 -6.67 12.75 6.03
CA GLY A 192 -5.27 12.38 6.18
C GLY A 192 -4.51 12.42 4.85
N GLY A 193 -5.11 11.91 3.76
CA GLY A 193 -4.58 11.99 2.41
C GLY A 193 -4.38 13.43 1.94
N HIS A 194 -5.34 14.31 2.19
CA HIS A 194 -5.22 15.74 1.89
C HIS A 194 -4.03 16.37 2.62
N LEU A 195 -3.87 16.13 3.93
CA LEU A 195 -2.73 16.65 4.69
C LEU A 195 -1.39 16.12 4.18
N LEU A 196 -1.33 14.83 3.81
CA LEU A 196 -0.13 14.23 3.23
C LEU A 196 0.20 14.91 1.89
N ILE A 197 -0.76 15.00 0.98
CA ILE A 197 -0.58 15.62 -0.34
C ILE A 197 -0.13 17.09 -0.19
N THR A 198 -0.80 17.87 0.65
CA THR A 198 -0.43 19.28 0.89
C THR A 198 0.98 19.42 1.48
N ALA A 199 1.42 18.49 2.33
CA ALA A 199 2.79 18.49 2.83
C ALA A 199 3.81 18.26 1.69
N PHE A 200 3.50 17.34 0.75
CA PHE A 200 4.33 17.11 -0.44
C PHE A 200 4.35 18.31 -1.40
N GLU A 201 3.20 18.92 -1.67
CA GLU A 201 3.07 20.09 -2.56
C GLU A 201 3.85 21.30 -2.04
N ARG A 202 3.73 21.62 -0.74
CA ARG A 202 4.46 22.75 -0.13
C ARG A 202 5.98 22.55 -0.10
N CYS A 203 6.45 21.31 -0.05
CA CYS A 203 7.87 21.01 -0.19
C CYS A 203 8.35 21.13 -1.65
N HIS A 204 7.45 21.02 -2.63
CA HIS A 204 7.75 21.17 -4.05
C HIS A 204 7.78 22.64 -4.48
N ASP A 205 6.85 23.48 -4.01
CA ASP A 205 6.77 24.90 -4.38
C ASP A 205 7.98 25.73 -3.88
N ASP A 206 8.46 25.46 -2.67
CA ASP A 206 9.67 26.11 -2.13
C ASP A 206 10.87 25.91 -3.06
N ALA A 207 11.01 24.70 -3.64
CA ALA A 207 12.10 24.37 -4.55
C ALA A 207 12.04 25.12 -5.89
N ARG A 208 10.86 25.63 -6.29
CA ARG A 208 10.68 26.50 -7.46
C ARG A 208 10.94 27.97 -7.14
N SER A 209 10.59 28.40 -5.92
CA SER A 209 10.68 29.81 -5.50
C SER A 209 12.11 30.31 -5.23
N GLY A 210 13.11 29.41 -5.16
CA GLY A 210 14.50 29.77 -4.89
C GLY A 210 14.78 30.26 -3.46
N ARG A 211 13.80 30.18 -2.55
CA ARG A 211 13.90 30.67 -1.15
C ARG A 211 14.54 29.64 -0.19
N ALA A 212 15.49 28.85 -0.68
CA ALA A 212 16.11 27.76 0.09
C ALA A 212 17.19 28.26 1.05
#